data_AF-A0A661DAL4-F1
#
_entry.id   AF-A0A661DAL4-F1
#
_cell.length_a   1.000
_cell.length_b   1.000
_cell.length_c   1.000
_cell.angle_alpha   90.00
_cell.angle_beta   90.00
_cell.angle_gamma   90.00
#
_symmetry.space_group_name_H-M   'P 1'
#
loop_
_entity.id
_entity.type
_entity.pdbx_description
1 polymer ?
#
loop_
_entity_poly.entity_id
_entity_poly.type
_entity_poly.pdbx_seq_one_letter_code
_entity_poly.pdbx_strand_id
1 'polypeptide(L)' 'MFLFIKNLLTDKSNDLMAEAKTSTGLKVFSYILDKTFETGRKYADDFKENMKIKFDEYLPKWNYVAVPTEPVVSDFIKS' A
#
# COMPACT_ATOMS: atom_id res chain seq x y z
N MET A 1 29.78 2.35 -5.49
CA MET A 1 29.25 2.80 -6.80
C MET A 1 27.73 2.63 -6.91
N PHE A 2 27.16 1.44 -6.67
CA PHE A 2 25.70 1.23 -6.74
C PHE A 2 24.85 2.09 -5.78
N LEU A 3 25.29 2.27 -4.53
CA LEU A 3 24.57 3.08 -3.55
C LEU A 3 24.50 4.57 -3.94
N PHE A 4 25.58 5.10 -4.53
CA PHE A 4 25.65 6.49 -4.98
C PHE A 4 24.67 6.78 -6.12
N ILE A 5 24.53 5.84 -7.06
CA ILE A 5 23.58 5.97 -8.18
C ILE A 5 22.14 5.88 -7.67
N LYS A 6 21.84 4.99 -6.72
CA LYS A 6 20.51 4.91 -6.09
C LYS A 6 20.11 6.24 -5.47
N ASN A 7 20.98 6.81 -4.62
CA ASN A 7 20.70 8.09 -3.95
C ASN A 7 20.49 9.23 -4.95
N LEU A 8 21.34 9.31 -5.98
CA LEU A 8 21.23 10.34 -7.03
C LEU A 8 19.90 10.24 -7.80
N LEU A 9 19.43 9.03 -8.11
CA LEU A 9 18.16 8.82 -8.81
C LEU A 9 16.96 9.16 -7.93
N THR A 10 17.02 8.82 -6.64
CA THR A 10 15.95 9.13 -5.68
C THR A 10 15.83 10.63 -5.44
N ASP A 11 16.95 11.34 -5.32
CA ASP A 11 16.94 12.80 -5.11
C ASP A 11 16.31 13.52 -6.31
N LYS A 12 16.69 13.12 -7.53
CA LYS A 12 16.16 13.70 -8.76
C LYS A 12 14.65 13.50 -8.92
N SER A 13 14.11 12.38 -8.44
CA SER A 13 12.66 12.17 -8.46
C SER A 13 11.93 13.15 -7.54
N ASN A 14 12.46 13.44 -6.36
CA ASN A 14 11.84 14.37 -5.42
C ASN A 14 11.95 15.82 -5.92
N ASP A 15 13.07 16.21 -6.51
CA ASP A 15 13.25 17.55 -7.09
C ASP A 15 12.19 17.83 -8.16
N LEU A 16 11.97 16.89 -9.08
CA LEU A 16 10.94 17.02 -10.11
C LEU A 16 9.52 17.10 -9.54
N MET A 17 9.23 16.33 -8.49
CA MET A 17 7.93 16.36 -7.82
C MET A 17 7.69 17.66 -7.05
N ALA A 18 8.74 18.28 -6.52
CA ALA A 18 8.66 19.58 -5.85
C ALA A 18 8.33 20.73 -6.82
N GLU A 19 8.69 20.61 -8.09
CA GLU A 19 8.40 21.59 -9.14
C GLU A 19 7.02 21.40 -9.80
N ALA A 20 6.32 20.29 -9.50
CA ALA A 20 5.06 19.96 -10.12
C ALA A 20 3.95 21.00 -9.80
N LYS A 21 3.25 21.46 -10.84
CA LYS A 21 2.14 22.42 -10.73
C LYS A 21 0.81 21.72 -10.96
N THR A 22 -0.19 22.02 -10.14
CA THR A 22 -1.56 21.51 -10.30
C THR A 22 -2.50 22.63 -10.73
N SER A 23 -3.50 22.30 -11.53
CA SER A 23 -4.46 23.28 -12.10
C SER A 23 -5.32 23.98 -11.04
N THR A 24 -5.49 23.37 -9.86
CA THR A 24 -6.37 23.86 -8.78
C THR A 24 -5.59 24.34 -7.55
N GLY A 25 -4.25 24.41 -7.61
CA GLY A 25 -3.42 24.94 -6.52
C GLY A 25 -3.14 23.96 -5.37
N LEU A 26 -3.46 22.68 -5.53
CA LEU A 26 -3.05 21.62 -4.61
C LEU A 26 -1.52 21.44 -4.64
N LYS A 27 -0.90 21.30 -3.46
CA LYS A 27 0.52 20.95 -3.33
C LYS A 27 0.70 19.44 -3.38
N VAL A 28 1.70 19.00 -4.14
CA VAL A 28 2.07 17.58 -4.24
C VAL A 28 3.30 17.34 -3.37
N PHE A 29 3.30 16.22 -2.66
CA PHE A 29 4.42 15.77 -1.85
C PHE A 29 4.81 14.37 -2.29
N SER A 30 6.11 14.08 -2.35
CA SER A 30 6.65 12.75 -2.60
C SER A 30 7.50 12.28 -1.44
N TYR A 31 7.48 10.98 -1.18
CA TYR A 31 8.36 10.32 -0.24
C TYR A 31 8.86 9.03 -0.86
N ILE A 32 10.16 8.76 -0.72
CA ILE A 32 10.78 7.57 -1.27
C ILE A 32 10.94 6.54 -0.17
N LEU A 33 10.33 5.38 -0.37
CA LEU A 33 10.48 4.24 0.54
C LEU A 33 11.79 3.51 0.22
N ASP A 34 12.88 3.91 0.90
CA ASP A 34 14.18 3.23 0.78
C ASP A 34 14.28 1.95 1.62
N LYS A 35 13.15 1.23 1.77
CA LYS A 35 13.12 -0.05 2.46
C LYS A 35 13.24 -1.19 1.46
N THR A 36 14.14 -2.12 1.71
CA THR A 36 14.15 -3.40 1.00
C THR A 36 13.04 -4.27 1.58
N PHE A 37 12.03 -4.57 0.77
CA PHE A 37 10.98 -5.53 1.13
C PHE A 37 11.40 -6.91 0.68
N GLU A 38 11.47 -7.84 1.62
CA GLU A 38 11.75 -9.23 1.31
C GLU A 38 10.64 -9.81 0.43
N THR A 39 11.02 -10.31 -0.73
CA THR A 39 10.13 -11.06 -1.61
C THR A 39 9.86 -12.44 -1.02
N GLY A 40 8.64 -12.97 -1.21
CA GLY A 40 8.30 -14.33 -0.76
C GLY A 40 7.78 -14.43 0.67
N ARG A 41 7.54 -13.31 1.36
CA ARG A 41 6.78 -13.30 2.62
C ARG A 41 5.40 -13.91 2.38
N LYS A 42 5.14 -15.06 3.00
CA LYS A 42 3.85 -15.74 2.93
C LYS A 42 2.88 -15.11 3.92
N TYR A 43 1.64 -14.96 3.48
CA TYR A 43 0.50 -14.70 4.35
C TYR A 43 0.11 -16.01 5.09
N ALA A 44 -0.66 -15.92 6.18
CA ALA A 44 -1.15 -17.10 6.91
C ALA A 44 -1.96 -18.02 5.98
N ASP A 45 -1.85 -19.34 6.11
CA ASP A 45 -2.39 -20.28 5.10
C ASP A 45 -3.88 -20.06 4.78
N ASP A 46 -4.67 -19.64 5.78
CA ASP A 46 -6.10 -19.38 5.73
C ASP A 46 -6.47 -17.93 5.31
N PHE A 47 -5.50 -17.06 5.09
CA PHE A 47 -5.73 -15.63 4.84
C PHE A 47 -6.65 -15.38 3.63
N LYS A 48 -6.46 -16.11 2.52
CA LYS A 48 -7.27 -15.93 1.31
C LYS A 48 -8.74 -16.36 1.51
N GLU A 49 -8.98 -17.28 2.43
CA GLU A 49 -10.31 -17.79 2.75
C GLU A 49 -11.02 -16.86 3.74
N ASN A 50 -10.28 -16.37 4.73
CA ASN A 50 -10.82 -15.61 5.85
C ASN A 50 -10.76 -14.08 5.67
N MET A 51 -9.99 -13.56 4.72
CA MET A 51 -9.83 -12.12 4.48
C MET A 51 -10.32 -11.71 3.10
N LYS A 52 -11.38 -10.90 3.05
CA LYS A 52 -11.88 -10.30 1.81
C LYS A 52 -11.19 -8.97 1.55
N ILE A 53 -10.77 -8.75 0.30
CA ILE A 53 -10.25 -7.45 -0.12
C ILE A 53 -11.43 -6.53 -0.45
N LYS A 54 -11.61 -5.47 0.33
CA LYS A 54 -12.53 -4.38 0.05
C LYS A 54 -11.74 -3.25 -0.63
N PHE A 55 -12.06 -2.98 -1.88
CA PHE A 55 -11.50 -1.85 -2.62
C PHE A 55 -12.14 -0.54 -2.16
N ASP A 56 -11.35 0.53 -2.18
CA ASP A 56 -11.85 1.87 -1.95
C ASP A 56 -12.83 2.29 -3.06
N GLU A 57 -13.88 3.02 -2.70
CA GLU A 57 -14.94 3.40 -3.67
C GLU A 57 -14.45 4.43 -4.70
N TYR A 58 -13.55 5.32 -4.29
CA TYR A 58 -13.06 6.41 -5.13
C TYR A 58 -11.75 6.05 -5.84
N LEU A 59 -10.86 5.30 -5.19
CA LEU A 59 -9.55 4.89 -5.71
C LEU A 59 -9.33 3.37 -5.65
N PRO A 60 -10.20 2.55 -6.28
CA PRO A 60 -10.15 1.08 -6.16
C PRO A 60 -8.87 0.46 -6.70
N LYS A 61 -8.14 1.14 -7.58
CA LYS A 61 -6.85 0.65 -8.12
C LYS A 61 -5.67 0.90 -7.18
N TRP A 62 -5.79 1.90 -6.30
CA TRP A 62 -4.68 2.37 -5.48
C TRP A 62 -4.85 2.00 -4.01
N ASN A 63 -6.10 1.93 -3.53
CA ASN A 63 -6.44 1.73 -2.13
C ASN A 63 -7.37 0.53 -1.95
N TYR A 64 -7.03 -0.31 -0.99
CA TYR A 64 -7.84 -1.44 -0.56
C TYR A 64 -7.54 -1.78 0.91
N VAL A 65 -8.47 -2.47 1.54
CA VAL A 65 -8.32 -3.00 2.90
C VAL A 65 -8.71 -4.48 2.91
N ALA A 66 -7.93 -5.29 3.63
CA ALA A 66 -8.31 -6.67 3.92
C ALA A 66 -9.24 -6.65 5.15
N VAL A 67 -10.49 -7.06 4.97
CA VAL A 67 -11.51 -7.13 6.01
C VAL A 67 -11.76 -8.60 6.32
N PRO A 68 -11.81 -9.01 7.60
CA PRO A 68 -12.26 -10.35 7.95
C PRO A 68 -13.63 -10.61 7.34
N THR A 69 -13.79 -11.75 6.68
CA THR A 69 -15.13 -12.31 6.49
C THR A 69 -15.70 -12.47 7.89
N GLU A 70 -16.96 -12.08 8.09
CA GLU A 70 -17.61 -12.21 9.40
C GLU A 70 -17.27 -13.58 9.99
N PRO A 71 -16.91 -13.65 11.29
CA PRO A 71 -16.64 -14.92 11.90
C PRO A 71 -17.80 -15.83 11.56
N VAL A 72 -17.48 -17.05 11.13
CA VAL A 72 -18.45 -18.13 11.23
C VAL A 72 -18.74 -18.22 12.72
N VAL A 73 -19.73 -17.46 13.21
CA VAL A 73 -20.37 -17.65 14.50
C VAL A 73 -21.21 -18.91 14.33
N SER A 74 -20.57 -20.02 13.96
CA SER A 74 -21.17 -21.34 14.02
C SER A 74 -21.14 -21.73 15.47
N ASP A 75 -22.33 -21.73 16.06
CA ASP A 75 -22.73 -22.68 17.09
C ASP A 75 -22.38 -22.40 18.56
N PHE A 76 -21.65 -21.34 18.89
CA PHE A 76 -21.33 -21.04 20.30
C PHE A 76 -22.42 -20.27 21.09
N ILE A 77 -23.52 -19.87 20.44
CA ILE A 77 -24.70 -19.33 21.11
C ILE A 77 -25.89 -20.29 20.93
N LYS A 78 -25.72 -21.52 21.41
CA LYS A 78 -26.84 -22.35 21.86
C LYS A 78 -26.47 -22.94 23.22
N SER A 79 -26.74 -22.19 24.28
CA SER A 79 -26.96 -22.72 25.63
C SER A 79 -28.24 -22.13 26.18
#